data_AF-A0A4R4UR64-F1
#
_entry.id   AF-A0A4R4UR64-F1
#
_cell.length_a   1.000
_cell.length_b   1.000
_cell.length_c   1.000
_cell.angle_alpha   90.00
_cell.angle_beta   90.00
_cell.angle_gamma   90.00
#
_symmetry.space_group_name_H-M   'P 1'
#
loop_
_entity.id
_entity.type
_entity.pdbx_description
1 polymer ?
#
loop_
_entity_poly.entity_id
_entity_poly.type
_entity_poly.pdbx_seq_one_letter_code
_entity_poly.pdbx_strand_id
1 'polypeptide(L)'
;MLGWTSIDQQWQPYRQANNTFHAHSYPEHRRGTGKKEADRWAEAGQDIDQALAELSDYLDGEPYAVMIDGNACRRIWPGLQNQNLDRDPAAGEQRVWLPGASIDVHKRPSAIIRINIKSDEVPQPVSITQVNKDGTSKESRTSPKLYKLSPDFGTPTWMLFNVPRNYDGSGGGRLGSTRTRWDAPLGEAGEKAADRRKNELKAPWYTMTATEIHPFVLRPEIDAEALAIATARLCHQTIAWSDRSRYPAPLHAAKQMDLDHPEYRRSAPPEDLPQSEEEEFEDE
;
A
#
# COMPACT_ATOMS: atom_id res chain seq x y z
N MET A 1 9.69 4.46 -16.39
CA MET A 1 8.84 3.41 -15.78
C MET A 1 8.15 2.66 -16.90
N LEU A 2 8.19 1.33 -16.87
CA LEU A 2 7.45 0.47 -17.78
C LEU A 2 6.15 0.02 -17.10
N GLY A 3 5.12 -0.25 -17.89
CA GLY A 3 3.88 -0.87 -17.46
C GLY A 3 3.63 -2.11 -18.30
N TRP A 4 3.07 -3.13 -17.65
CA TRP A 4 2.57 -4.33 -18.30
C TRP A 4 1.08 -4.43 -17.98
N THR A 5 0.29 -4.86 -18.95
CA THR A 5 -1.16 -4.98 -18.79
C THR A 5 -1.59 -6.34 -19.28
N SER A 6 -2.63 -6.88 -18.65
CA SER A 6 -3.23 -8.13 -19.11
C SER A 6 -3.82 -7.98 -20.52
N ILE A 7 -4.11 -6.78 -21.02
CA ILE A 7 -4.65 -6.57 -22.37
C ILE A 7 -3.57 -6.81 -23.44
N ASP A 8 -2.47 -6.05 -23.38
CA ASP A 8 -1.41 -6.04 -24.40
C ASP A 8 -0.37 -7.15 -24.21
N GLN A 9 -0.21 -7.67 -22.98
CA GLN A 9 0.77 -8.70 -22.62
C GLN A 9 2.21 -8.38 -23.04
N GLN A 10 2.62 -7.13 -22.91
CA GLN A 10 3.98 -6.71 -23.19
C GLN A 10 4.38 -5.53 -22.32
N TRP A 11 5.66 -5.45 -22.00
CA TRP A 11 6.23 -4.32 -21.30
C TRP A 11 6.35 -3.11 -22.24
N GLN A 12 5.69 -2.02 -21.90
CA GLN A 12 5.73 -0.76 -22.65
C GLN A 12 5.99 0.42 -21.71
N PRO A 13 6.35 1.61 -22.20
CA PRO A 13 6.32 2.82 -21.39
C PRO A 13 4.99 2.97 -20.65
N TYR A 14 5.02 3.25 -19.34
CA TYR A 14 3.84 3.27 -18.46
C TYR A 14 2.65 4.05 -19.03
N ARG A 15 2.90 5.21 -19.66
CA ARG A 15 1.85 6.03 -20.29
C ARG A 15 1.13 5.31 -21.43
N GLN A 16 1.86 4.53 -22.24
CA GLN A 16 1.28 3.77 -23.35
C GLN A 16 0.44 2.62 -22.82
N ALA A 17 1.01 1.84 -21.90
CA ALA A 17 0.31 0.76 -21.21
C ALA A 17 -0.99 1.25 -20.54
N ASN A 18 -0.94 2.38 -19.83
CA ASN A 18 -2.10 2.99 -19.17
C ASN A 18 -3.20 3.38 -20.17
N ASN A 19 -2.83 4.04 -21.26
CA ASN A 19 -3.78 4.43 -22.30
C ASN A 19 -4.44 3.21 -22.95
N THR A 20 -3.68 2.16 -23.26
CA THR A 20 -4.24 0.95 -23.87
C THR A 20 -5.20 0.25 -22.92
N PHE A 21 -4.80 0.10 -21.65
CA PHE A 21 -5.65 -0.51 -20.63
C PHE A 21 -6.97 0.25 -20.47
N HIS A 22 -6.91 1.57 -20.31
CA HIS A 22 -8.09 2.42 -20.13
C HIS A 22 -8.99 2.50 -21.36
N ALA A 23 -8.49 2.13 -22.54
CA ALA A 23 -9.28 2.09 -23.77
C ALA A 23 -10.09 0.79 -23.93
N HIS A 24 -9.86 -0.22 -23.09
CA HIS A 24 -10.54 -1.51 -23.16
C HIS A 24 -11.35 -1.78 -21.89
N SER A 25 -12.33 -2.69 -21.99
CA SER A 25 -12.99 -3.22 -20.81
C SER A 25 -12.04 -4.10 -20.01
N TYR A 26 -12.32 -4.27 -18.71
CA TYR A 26 -11.61 -5.24 -17.91
C TYR A 26 -11.68 -6.61 -18.57
N PRO A 27 -10.55 -7.34 -18.63
CA PRO A 27 -10.58 -8.68 -19.17
C PRO A 27 -11.43 -9.54 -18.25
N GLU A 28 -12.53 -10.09 -18.77
CA GLU A 28 -13.16 -11.25 -18.17
C GLU A 28 -12.10 -12.36 -18.19
N HIS A 29 -11.48 -12.66 -17.05
CA HIS A 29 -10.51 -13.75 -16.82
C HIS A 29 -10.62 -14.86 -17.88
N ARG A 30 -9.55 -14.92 -18.68
CA ARG A 30 -9.54 -14.92 -20.16
C ARG A 30 -10.21 -16.07 -20.87
N ARG A 31 -10.45 -17.19 -20.19
CA ARG A 31 -10.89 -18.41 -20.86
C ARG A 31 -12.35 -18.73 -20.64
N GLY A 32 -13.02 -18.07 -19.69
CA GLY A 32 -14.36 -18.48 -19.24
C GLY A 32 -14.41 -19.94 -18.72
N THR A 33 -13.26 -20.62 -18.61
CA THR A 33 -13.13 -22.02 -18.20
C THR A 33 -13.21 -22.17 -16.69
N GLY A 34 -12.74 -21.15 -15.96
CA GLY A 34 -12.92 -21.04 -14.53
C GLY A 34 -14.37 -20.79 -14.17
N LYS A 35 -15.15 -21.86 -14.02
CA LYS A 35 -16.50 -21.79 -13.41
C LYS A 35 -16.43 -21.32 -11.96
N LYS A 36 -15.26 -21.46 -11.32
CA LYS A 36 -15.00 -21.08 -9.93
C LYS A 36 -14.04 -19.89 -9.84
N GLU A 37 -14.22 -19.07 -8.81
CA GLU A 37 -13.39 -17.89 -8.54
C GLU A 37 -11.90 -18.25 -8.38
N ALA A 38 -11.59 -19.40 -7.76
CA ALA A 38 -10.23 -19.87 -7.56
C ALA A 38 -9.45 -20.09 -8.88
N ASP A 39 -10.12 -20.58 -9.91
CA ASP A 39 -9.49 -20.83 -11.22
C ASP A 39 -9.09 -19.50 -11.89
N ARG A 40 -9.92 -18.45 -11.71
CA ARG A 40 -9.64 -17.10 -12.23
C ARG A 40 -8.42 -16.48 -11.55
N TRP A 41 -8.29 -16.67 -10.24
CA TRP A 41 -7.10 -16.23 -9.51
C TRP A 41 -5.84 -16.97 -9.95
N ALA A 42 -5.95 -18.27 -10.24
CA ALA A 42 -4.82 -19.04 -10.76
C ALA A 42 -4.40 -18.59 -12.17
N GLU A 43 -5.36 -18.32 -13.06
CA GLU A 43 -5.09 -17.75 -14.40
C GLU A 43 -4.37 -16.40 -14.28
N ALA A 44 -4.83 -15.50 -13.40
CA ALA A 44 -4.15 -14.21 -13.16
C ALA A 44 -2.71 -14.38 -12.64
N GLY A 45 -2.48 -15.37 -11.76
CA GLY A 45 -1.13 -15.69 -11.28
C GLY A 45 -0.21 -16.17 -12.40
N GLN A 46 -0.72 -16.96 -13.34
CA GLN A 46 0.05 -17.43 -14.51
C GLN A 46 0.40 -16.30 -15.47
N ASP A 47 -0.55 -15.40 -15.75
CA ASP A 47 -0.31 -14.21 -16.59
C ASP A 47 0.78 -13.31 -15.98
N ILE A 48 0.79 -13.16 -14.66
CA ILE A 48 1.81 -12.36 -13.95
C ILE A 48 3.16 -13.08 -13.97
N ASP A 49 3.20 -14.39 -13.74
CA ASP A 49 4.44 -15.16 -13.82
C ASP A 49 5.08 -15.08 -15.22
N GLN A 50 4.27 -15.11 -16.27
CA GLN A 50 4.72 -14.87 -17.65
C GLN A 50 5.30 -13.45 -17.81
N ALA A 51 4.63 -12.42 -17.30
CA ALA A 51 5.11 -11.04 -17.33
C ALA A 51 6.46 -10.87 -16.59
N LEU A 52 6.64 -11.56 -15.47
CA LEU A 52 7.89 -11.55 -14.69
C LEU A 52 9.03 -12.26 -15.43
N ALA A 53 8.74 -13.37 -16.13
CA ALA A 53 9.73 -14.04 -16.97
C ALA A 53 10.20 -13.13 -18.12
N GLU A 54 9.28 -12.45 -18.79
CA GLU A 54 9.60 -11.47 -19.85
C GLU A 54 10.37 -10.25 -19.31
N LEU A 55 10.02 -9.80 -18.10
CA LEU A 55 10.76 -8.72 -17.44
C LEU A 55 12.21 -9.12 -17.18
N SER A 56 12.44 -10.35 -16.72
CA SER A 56 13.79 -10.87 -16.51
C SER A 56 14.61 -10.91 -17.81
N ASP A 57 13.98 -11.26 -18.93
CA ASP A 57 14.63 -11.27 -20.24
C ASP A 57 14.95 -9.82 -20.69
N TYR A 58 14.05 -8.88 -20.44
CA TYR A 58 14.27 -7.45 -20.71
C TYR A 58 15.41 -6.85 -19.87
N LEU A 59 15.55 -7.31 -18.62
CA LEU A 59 16.59 -6.87 -17.69
C LEU A 59 17.94 -7.57 -17.91
N ASP A 60 18.07 -8.43 -18.93
CA ASP A 60 19.29 -9.19 -19.23
C ASP A 60 19.82 -9.98 -18.01
N GLY A 61 18.90 -10.51 -17.19
CA GLY A 61 19.22 -11.28 -15.99
C GLY A 61 19.60 -10.44 -14.75
N GLU A 62 19.52 -9.11 -14.81
CA GLU A 62 19.73 -8.26 -13.64
C GLU A 62 18.73 -8.59 -12.50
N PRO A 63 19.19 -8.72 -11.25
CA PRO A 63 18.33 -8.95 -10.10
C PRO A 63 17.26 -7.86 -9.94
N TYR A 64 16.01 -8.28 -9.76
CA TYR A 64 14.89 -7.37 -9.51
C TYR A 64 14.05 -7.82 -8.31
N ALA A 65 13.32 -6.88 -7.72
CA ALA A 65 12.38 -7.13 -6.63
C ALA A 65 10.97 -6.71 -7.03
N VAL A 66 9.96 -7.45 -6.56
CA VAL A 66 8.55 -7.20 -6.85
C VAL A 66 7.88 -6.60 -5.62
N MET A 67 7.30 -5.41 -5.74
CA MET A 67 6.47 -4.81 -4.68
C MET A 67 5.01 -5.16 -4.93
N ILE A 68 4.31 -5.64 -3.90
CA ILE A 68 2.96 -6.17 -4.04
C ILE A 68 2.03 -5.70 -2.93
N ASP A 69 0.78 -5.41 -3.26
CA ASP A 69 -0.26 -5.16 -2.26
C ASP A 69 -0.68 -6.50 -1.63
N GLY A 70 -0.32 -6.70 -0.38
CA GLY A 70 -0.59 -7.94 0.35
C GLY A 70 -2.08 -8.20 0.55
N ASN A 71 -2.92 -7.17 0.65
CA ASN A 71 -4.35 -7.35 0.86
C ASN A 71 -5.05 -7.74 -0.46
N ALA A 72 -4.73 -7.01 -1.54
CA ALA A 72 -5.34 -7.24 -2.85
C ALA A 72 -4.89 -8.58 -3.46
N CYS A 73 -3.63 -8.96 -3.30
CA CYS A 73 -3.05 -10.08 -4.04
C CYS A 73 -3.02 -11.43 -3.29
N ARG A 74 -3.35 -11.47 -1.98
CA ARG A 74 -3.32 -12.73 -1.18
C ARG A 74 -4.31 -13.82 -1.61
N ARG A 75 -5.27 -13.48 -2.47
CA ARG A 75 -6.18 -14.46 -3.08
C ARG A 75 -5.51 -15.22 -4.23
N ILE A 76 -4.63 -14.55 -4.96
CA ILE A 76 -3.81 -15.12 -6.04
C ILE A 76 -2.72 -15.99 -5.44
N TRP A 77 -1.96 -15.44 -4.48
CA TRP A 77 -0.82 -16.11 -3.86
C TRP A 77 -1.05 -16.36 -2.37
N PRO A 78 -1.23 -17.63 -1.94
CA PRO A 78 -1.51 -17.96 -0.54
C PRO A 78 -0.37 -17.62 0.43
N GLY A 79 0.88 -17.56 -0.04
CA GLY A 79 2.03 -17.17 0.77
C GLY A 79 1.99 -15.72 1.25
N LEU A 80 1.16 -14.86 0.64
CA LEU A 80 0.98 -13.46 1.06
C LEU A 80 -0.03 -13.29 2.21
N GLN A 81 -0.68 -14.37 2.66
CA GLN A 81 -1.61 -14.34 3.79
C GLN A 81 -0.85 -14.20 5.11
N ASN A 82 -1.41 -13.43 6.06
CA ASN A 82 -0.78 -13.16 7.36
C ASN A 82 -0.38 -14.45 8.11
N GLN A 83 -1.20 -15.50 8.02
CA GLN A 83 -0.94 -16.80 8.66
C GLN A 83 0.18 -17.62 8.00
N ASN A 84 0.58 -17.26 6.77
CA ASN A 84 1.51 -18.01 5.94
C ASN A 84 2.84 -17.25 5.72
N LEU A 85 3.01 -16.07 6.32
CA LEU A 85 4.25 -15.29 6.19
C LEU A 85 5.45 -16.12 6.66
N ASP A 86 6.48 -16.17 5.81
CA ASP A 86 7.71 -16.95 5.96
C ASP A 86 7.49 -18.45 6.24
N ARG A 87 6.35 -18.99 5.82
CA ARG A 87 6.08 -20.43 5.83
C ARG A 87 6.22 -21.03 4.44
N ASP A 88 6.64 -22.28 4.42
CA ASP A 88 6.61 -23.09 3.21
C ASP A 88 5.17 -23.48 2.83
N PRO A 89 4.91 -23.77 1.54
CA PRO A 89 3.62 -24.27 1.09
C PRO A 89 3.19 -25.51 1.89
N ALA A 90 1.92 -25.53 2.31
CA ALA A 90 1.36 -26.71 2.96
C ALA A 90 1.38 -27.93 2.01
N ALA A 91 1.53 -29.13 2.57
CA ALA A 91 1.50 -30.37 1.79
C ALA A 91 0.18 -30.48 1.01
N GLY A 92 0.26 -30.54 -0.32
CA GLY A 92 -0.90 -30.62 -1.20
C GLY A 92 -1.49 -29.29 -1.66
N GLU A 93 -0.89 -28.13 -1.32
CA GLU A 93 -1.25 -26.85 -1.94
C GLU A 93 -0.91 -26.89 -3.44
N GLN A 94 -1.92 -26.68 -4.27
CA GLN A 94 -1.80 -26.74 -5.74
C GLN A 94 -1.61 -25.36 -6.36
N ARG A 95 -1.91 -24.29 -5.62
CA ARG A 95 -1.77 -22.93 -6.12
C ARG A 95 -0.32 -22.45 -6.02
N VAL A 96 0.02 -21.53 -6.91
CA VAL A 96 1.31 -20.84 -6.89
C VAL A 96 1.46 -20.08 -5.57
N TRP A 97 2.50 -20.39 -4.79
CA TRP A 97 2.65 -19.89 -3.42
C TRP A 97 2.96 -18.39 -3.35
N LEU A 98 3.86 -17.94 -4.23
CA LEU A 98 4.38 -16.57 -4.31
C LEU A 98 4.57 -16.17 -5.78
N PRO A 99 4.55 -14.87 -6.12
CA PRO A 99 4.86 -14.40 -7.47
C PRO A 99 6.19 -14.95 -8.00
N GLY A 100 6.19 -15.46 -9.23
CA GLY A 100 7.36 -16.05 -9.87
C GLY A 100 7.73 -17.45 -9.35
N ALA A 101 6.94 -18.07 -8.45
CA ALA A 101 7.26 -19.42 -7.97
C ALA A 101 7.15 -20.49 -9.07
N SER A 102 6.40 -20.24 -10.14
CA SER A 102 6.24 -21.20 -11.25
C SER A 102 7.25 -21.03 -12.40
N ILE A 103 8.01 -19.93 -12.44
CA ILE A 103 9.01 -19.69 -13.50
C ILE A 103 10.38 -20.27 -13.18
N ASP A 104 11.28 -20.27 -14.17
CA ASP A 104 12.66 -20.72 -14.02
C ASP A 104 13.41 -19.93 -12.94
N VAL A 105 14.19 -20.63 -12.10
CA VAL A 105 14.90 -20.06 -10.93
C VAL A 105 15.76 -18.85 -11.30
N HIS A 106 16.38 -18.84 -12.48
CA HIS A 106 17.23 -17.74 -12.92
C HIS A 106 16.43 -16.48 -13.29
N LYS A 107 15.17 -16.65 -13.71
CA LYS A 107 14.24 -15.57 -14.07
C LYS A 107 13.38 -15.06 -12.90
N ARG A 108 13.44 -15.74 -11.75
CA ARG A 108 12.64 -15.38 -10.57
C ARG A 108 13.05 -14.02 -9.99
N PRO A 109 12.09 -13.29 -9.39
CA PRO A 109 12.42 -12.16 -8.53
C PRO A 109 13.45 -12.57 -7.48
N SER A 110 14.38 -11.67 -7.18
CA SER A 110 15.34 -11.87 -6.08
C SER A 110 14.70 -11.64 -4.71
N ALA A 111 13.63 -10.86 -4.67
CA ALA A 111 12.80 -10.66 -3.50
C ALA A 111 11.37 -10.24 -3.87
N ILE A 112 10.42 -10.51 -2.97
CA ILE A 112 9.05 -10.01 -3.05
C ILE A 112 8.79 -9.17 -1.81
N ILE A 113 8.33 -7.95 -1.97
CA ILE A 113 8.11 -7.01 -0.88
C ILE A 113 6.61 -6.81 -0.75
N ARG A 114 6.03 -7.47 0.25
CA ARG A 114 4.61 -7.34 0.58
C ARG A 114 4.38 -6.04 1.34
N ILE A 115 3.44 -5.24 0.86
CA ILE A 115 3.00 -4.00 1.46
C ILE A 115 1.59 -4.20 2.00
N ASN A 116 1.35 -3.89 3.27
CA ASN A 116 0.00 -3.85 3.84
C ASN A 116 -0.26 -2.48 4.46
N ILE A 117 -1.44 -1.93 4.18
CA ILE A 117 -1.89 -0.63 4.68
C ILE A 117 -3.29 -0.69 5.30
N LYS A 118 -3.91 -1.87 5.33
CA LYS A 118 -5.29 -2.02 5.79
C LYS A 118 -5.34 -1.79 7.30
N SER A 119 -6.20 -0.87 7.74
CA SER A 119 -6.22 -0.35 9.11
C SER A 119 -6.69 -1.35 10.17
N ASP A 120 -7.36 -2.43 9.77
CA ASP A 120 -7.80 -3.54 10.62
C ASP A 120 -6.73 -4.64 10.75
N GLU A 121 -5.77 -4.69 9.84
CA GLU A 121 -4.67 -5.67 9.82
C GLU A 121 -3.34 -5.08 10.30
N VAL A 122 -3.16 -3.76 10.17
CA VAL A 122 -1.92 -3.05 10.52
C VAL A 122 -2.11 -2.28 11.82
N PRO A 123 -1.24 -2.47 12.82
CA PRO A 123 -1.33 -1.74 14.09
C PRO A 123 -1.17 -0.23 13.88
N GLN A 124 -2.01 0.53 14.57
CA GLN A 124 -1.93 1.98 14.59
C GLN A 124 -1.11 2.44 15.79
N PRO A 125 -0.01 3.17 15.60
CA PRO A 125 0.77 3.68 16.71
C PRO A 125 -0.01 4.77 17.47
N VAL A 126 -0.06 4.66 18.79
CA VAL A 126 -0.72 5.64 19.67
C VAL A 126 0.28 6.56 20.39
N SER A 127 1.48 6.05 20.66
CA SER A 127 2.59 6.79 21.25
C SER A 127 3.91 6.10 20.94
N ILE A 128 5.02 6.82 21.09
CA ILE A 128 6.36 6.31 20.80
C ILE A 128 7.29 6.71 21.93
N THR A 129 7.81 5.72 22.62
CA THR A 129 8.84 5.91 23.64
C THR A 129 10.19 5.56 23.04
N GLN A 130 11.03 6.57 22.81
CA GLN A 130 12.40 6.37 22.34
C GLN A 130 13.32 6.20 23.55
N VAL A 131 13.93 5.04 23.70
CA VAL A 131 14.96 4.80 24.71
C VAL A 131 16.30 5.15 24.08
N ASN A 132 16.95 6.17 24.62
CA ASN A 132 18.29 6.59 24.23
C ASN A 132 19.35 5.62 24.78
N LYS A 133 20.57 5.70 24.24
CA LYS A 133 21.70 4.84 24.66
C LYS A 133 22.09 5.03 26.13
N ASP A 134 21.77 6.18 26.72
CA ASP A 134 22.00 6.50 28.13
C ASP A 134 20.90 5.97 29.07
N GLY A 135 19.92 5.23 28.53
CA GLY A 135 18.79 4.69 29.30
C GLY A 135 17.68 5.70 29.56
N THR A 136 17.82 6.95 29.09
CA THR A 136 16.74 7.95 29.18
C THR A 136 15.65 7.64 28.15
N SER A 137 14.39 7.79 28.54
CA SER A 137 13.26 7.66 27.64
C SER A 137 12.73 9.03 27.24
N LYS A 138 12.51 9.23 25.95
CA LYS A 138 11.79 10.39 25.40
C LYS A 138 10.49 9.91 24.79
N GLU A 139 9.39 10.34 25.38
CA GLU A 139 8.08 10.14 24.79
C GLU A 139 7.86 11.14 23.64
N SER A 140 7.43 10.62 22.51
CA SER A 140 6.97 11.39 21.36
C SER A 140 5.59 10.89 20.97
N ARG A 141 4.73 11.82 20.56
CA ARG A 141 3.38 11.49 20.08
C ARG A 141 3.40 10.92 18.67
N THR A 142 4.42 11.23 17.89
CA THR A 142 4.54 10.79 16.49
C THR A 142 5.97 10.43 16.14
N SER A 143 6.13 9.68 15.05
CA SER A 143 7.42 9.46 14.40
C SER A 143 7.18 9.18 12.93
N PRO A 144 7.96 9.79 12.03
CA PRO A 144 7.97 9.41 10.63
C PRO A 144 8.95 8.26 10.33
N LYS A 145 9.60 7.65 11.34
CA LYS A 145 10.67 6.68 11.11
C LYS A 145 10.15 5.29 10.73
N LEU A 146 11.03 4.52 10.10
CA LEU A 146 10.87 3.08 9.91
C LEU A 146 11.33 2.35 11.18
N TYR A 147 10.53 1.41 11.65
CA TYR A 147 10.84 0.56 12.79
C TYR A 147 10.78 -0.91 12.38
N LYS A 148 11.75 -1.70 12.83
CA LYS A 148 11.65 -3.16 12.77
C LYS A 148 10.89 -3.62 14.00
N LEU A 149 9.75 -4.26 13.81
CA LEU A 149 9.01 -4.88 14.89
C LEU A 149 9.60 -6.26 15.18
N SER A 150 9.88 -6.50 16.45
CA SER A 150 10.23 -7.81 16.98
C SER A 150 9.05 -8.28 17.84
N PRO A 151 8.03 -8.91 17.23
CA PRO A 151 6.87 -9.37 17.99
C PRO A 151 7.25 -10.58 18.86
N ASP A 152 6.55 -10.75 19.99
CA ASP A 152 6.70 -11.96 20.83
C ASP A 152 6.26 -13.23 20.08
N PHE A 153 5.32 -13.08 19.13
CA PHE A 153 4.80 -14.15 18.29
C PHE A 153 4.71 -13.69 16.83
N GLY A 154 5.09 -14.57 15.91
CA GLY A 154 5.00 -14.33 14.47
C GLY A 154 6.29 -13.78 13.88
N THR A 155 6.17 -13.23 12.68
CA THR A 155 7.31 -12.89 11.84
C THR A 155 7.72 -11.42 12.04
N PRO A 156 9.00 -11.12 12.25
CA PRO A 156 9.48 -9.73 12.29
C PRO A 156 9.13 -9.00 11.00
N THR A 157 8.58 -7.79 11.13
CA THR A 157 8.17 -6.97 9.98
C THR A 157 8.55 -5.52 10.20
N TRP A 158 8.64 -4.74 9.13
CA TRP A 158 8.98 -3.33 9.21
C TRP A 158 7.72 -2.48 9.15
N MET A 159 7.60 -1.52 10.06
CA MET A 159 6.50 -0.56 10.10
C MET A 159 7.00 0.83 9.80
N LEU A 160 6.45 1.43 8.75
CA LEU A 160 6.65 2.83 8.41
C LEU A 160 5.46 3.64 8.93
N PHE A 161 5.69 4.45 9.95
CA PHE A 161 4.65 5.30 10.52
C PHE A 161 4.52 6.61 9.74
N ASN A 162 3.28 6.93 9.37
CA ASN A 162 2.94 8.08 8.56
C ASN A 162 2.28 9.14 9.44
N VAL A 163 2.88 10.32 9.46
CA VAL A 163 2.32 11.51 10.11
C VAL A 163 1.53 12.26 9.04
N PRO A 164 0.20 12.38 9.17
CA PRO A 164 -0.60 13.10 8.19
C PRO A 164 -0.30 14.60 8.24
N ARG A 165 -0.45 15.29 7.11
CA ARG A 165 -0.23 16.74 6.99
C ARG A 165 -1.05 17.57 7.99
N ASN A 166 -2.24 17.09 8.35
CA ASN A 166 -3.13 17.74 9.33
C ASN A 166 -2.52 17.80 10.75
N TYR A 167 -1.49 16.99 11.04
CA TYR A 167 -0.77 17.05 12.31
C TYR A 167 0.02 18.35 12.51
N ASP A 168 0.59 18.91 11.45
CA ASP A 168 1.42 20.14 11.53
C ASP A 168 0.61 21.43 11.29
N GLY A 169 -0.68 21.29 10.99
CA GLY A 169 -1.68 22.34 11.13
C GLY A 169 -1.86 23.23 9.90
N SER A 170 -2.90 22.96 9.12
CA SER A 170 -3.55 23.91 8.21
C SER A 170 -4.46 24.89 8.99
N GLY A 171 -3.93 25.54 10.04
CA GLY A 171 -4.66 26.53 10.85
C GLY A 171 -5.77 25.98 11.78
N GLY A 172 -6.05 24.67 11.74
CA GLY A 172 -7.04 24.00 12.60
C GLY A 172 -6.52 23.50 13.97
N GLY A 173 -5.19 23.55 14.19
CA GLY A 173 -4.55 22.98 15.39
C GLY A 173 -4.35 21.46 15.29
N ARG A 174 -3.63 20.88 16.28
CA ARG A 174 -3.30 19.44 16.34
C ARG A 174 -4.47 18.59 16.85
N LEU A 175 -5.64 18.70 16.21
CA LEU A 175 -6.86 18.00 16.60
C LEU A 175 -6.70 16.49 16.43
N GLY A 176 -6.93 15.75 17.51
CA GLY A 176 -6.61 14.32 17.61
C GLY A 176 -5.35 13.99 18.42
N SER A 177 -4.58 14.99 18.90
CA SER A 177 -3.34 14.72 19.67
C SER A 177 -3.53 14.50 21.16
N THR A 178 -4.60 15.04 21.72
CA THR A 178 -4.83 15.05 23.17
C THR A 178 -6.21 14.56 23.56
N ARG A 179 -7.16 14.59 22.62
CA ARG A 179 -8.55 14.20 22.81
C ARG A 179 -9.06 13.50 21.57
N THR A 180 -10.18 12.81 21.68
CA THR A 180 -10.84 12.14 20.55
C THR A 180 -11.98 13.00 20.02
N ARG A 181 -12.53 12.65 18.84
CA ARG A 181 -13.66 13.39 18.24
C ARG A 181 -14.92 13.35 19.12
N TRP A 182 -15.02 12.37 20.01
CA TRP A 182 -16.12 12.25 20.98
C TRP A 182 -16.07 13.34 22.06
N ASP A 183 -14.87 13.85 22.35
CA ASP A 183 -14.64 14.89 23.36
C ASP A 183 -14.53 16.29 22.73
N ALA A 184 -14.89 16.41 21.45
CA ALA A 184 -14.80 17.66 20.70
C ALA A 184 -15.94 18.61 21.12
N PRO A 185 -15.65 19.88 21.41
CA PRO A 185 -16.69 20.86 21.70
C PRO A 185 -17.59 21.07 20.47
N LEU A 186 -18.90 21.08 20.70
CA LEU A 186 -19.86 21.56 19.72
C LEU A 186 -19.61 23.06 19.50
N GLY A 187 -19.59 23.50 18.24
CA GLY A 187 -19.41 24.92 17.93
C GLY A 187 -20.52 25.77 18.56
N GLU A 188 -20.14 26.86 19.22
CA GLU A 188 -21.08 27.83 19.79
C GLU A 188 -21.16 29.02 18.85
N ALA A 189 -22.37 29.30 18.36
CA ALA A 189 -22.64 30.52 17.60
C ALA A 189 -22.89 31.67 18.59
N GLY A 190 -22.11 32.74 18.47
CA GLY A 190 -22.25 33.96 19.26
C GLY A 190 -22.31 35.20 18.36
N GLU A 191 -23.07 36.21 18.77
CA GLU A 191 -23.17 37.50 18.07
C GLU A 191 -21.83 38.24 18.05
N LYS A 192 -21.02 38.09 19.12
CA LYS A 192 -19.67 38.65 19.21
C LYS A 192 -18.64 37.63 18.76
N ALA A 193 -17.62 38.09 18.02
CA ALA A 193 -16.53 37.23 17.55
C ALA A 193 -15.80 36.49 18.69
N ALA A 194 -15.76 37.05 19.89
CA ALA A 194 -15.14 36.45 21.07
C ALA A 194 -15.92 35.25 21.65
N ASP A 195 -17.23 35.18 21.41
CA ASP A 195 -18.11 34.12 21.91
C ASP A 195 -18.28 32.98 20.89
N ARG A 196 -17.76 33.17 19.66
CA ARG A 196 -17.79 32.15 18.61
C ARG A 196 -16.73 31.09 18.88
N ARG A 197 -17.16 29.86 19.15
CA ARG A 197 -16.26 28.69 19.18
C ARG A 197 -16.32 27.97 17.84
N LYS A 198 -15.15 27.79 17.22
CA LYS A 198 -15.04 27.04 15.96
C LYS A 198 -15.50 25.60 16.19
N ASN A 199 -16.35 25.11 15.30
CA ASN A 199 -16.83 23.73 15.38
C ASN A 199 -15.67 22.76 15.06
N GLU A 200 -15.08 22.14 16.09
CA GLU A 200 -13.98 21.20 15.95
C GLU A 200 -14.42 19.88 15.28
N LEU A 201 -15.72 19.55 15.29
CA LEU A 201 -16.22 18.36 14.58
C LEU A 201 -16.12 18.50 13.06
N LYS A 202 -16.13 19.72 12.53
CA LYS A 202 -15.99 19.97 11.08
C LYS A 202 -14.53 20.05 10.63
N ALA A 203 -13.59 20.15 11.57
CA ALA A 203 -12.17 20.22 11.25
C ALA A 203 -11.61 18.82 10.94
N PRO A 204 -10.52 18.72 10.15
CA PRO A 204 -9.86 17.45 9.92
C PRO A 204 -9.14 16.98 11.18
N TRP A 205 -9.51 15.78 11.67
CA TRP A 205 -8.85 15.12 12.80
C TRP A 205 -7.70 14.27 12.29
N TYR A 206 -6.53 14.36 12.92
CA TYR A 206 -5.43 13.50 12.53
C TYR A 206 -5.56 12.12 13.20
N THR A 207 -5.16 11.10 12.46
CA THR A 207 -4.84 9.78 13.00
C THR A 207 -3.51 9.33 12.41
N MET A 208 -2.68 8.68 13.22
CA MET A 208 -1.46 8.08 12.69
C MET A 208 -1.81 6.82 11.91
N THR A 209 -1.26 6.70 10.72
CA THR A 209 -1.37 5.46 9.93
C THR A 209 -0.02 4.79 9.85
N ALA A 210 -0.01 3.49 9.57
CA ALA A 210 1.20 2.75 9.31
C ALA A 210 1.12 2.07 7.93
N THR A 211 2.29 1.81 7.38
CA THR A 211 2.52 0.93 6.25
C THR A 211 3.41 -0.20 6.72
N GLU A 212 2.89 -1.42 6.69
CA GLU A 212 3.67 -2.64 6.93
C GLU A 212 4.45 -3.00 5.67
N ILE A 213 5.72 -3.33 5.85
CA ILE A 213 6.66 -3.73 4.82
C ILE A 213 7.27 -5.08 5.22
N HIS A 214 6.95 -6.11 4.46
CA HIS A 214 7.44 -7.47 4.67
C HIS A 214 8.21 -7.99 3.45
N PRO A 215 9.55 -7.95 3.46
CA PRO A 215 10.39 -8.53 2.41
C PRO A 215 10.51 -10.05 2.55
N PHE A 216 10.06 -10.79 1.54
CA PHE A 216 10.41 -12.19 1.29
C PHE A 216 11.69 -12.24 0.46
N VAL A 217 12.79 -12.66 1.09
CA VAL A 217 14.09 -12.80 0.42
C VAL A 217 14.17 -14.18 -0.24
N LEU A 218 14.30 -14.21 -1.57
CA LEU A 218 14.38 -15.46 -2.34
C LEU A 218 15.83 -15.84 -2.70
N ARG A 219 16.75 -14.87 -2.63
CA ARG A 219 18.19 -15.07 -2.87
C ARG A 219 18.97 -14.64 -1.62
N PRO A 220 19.83 -15.52 -1.06
CA PRO A 220 20.47 -15.28 0.24
C PRO A 220 21.43 -14.09 0.26
N GLU A 221 21.86 -13.61 -0.91
CA GLU A 221 22.76 -12.45 -1.05
C GLU A 221 22.04 -11.11 -0.81
N ILE A 222 20.71 -11.11 -0.75
CA ILE A 222 19.90 -9.90 -0.61
C ILE A 222 19.54 -9.64 0.86
N ASP A 223 19.88 -8.44 1.35
CA ASP A 223 19.53 -8.03 2.71
C ASP A 223 18.08 -7.52 2.79
N ALA A 224 17.28 -8.16 3.65
CA ALA A 224 15.91 -7.77 3.93
C ALA A 224 15.80 -6.34 4.52
N GLU A 225 16.76 -5.93 5.35
CA GLU A 225 16.73 -4.59 5.95
C GLU A 225 16.98 -3.51 4.89
N ALA A 226 17.97 -3.71 4.01
CA ALA A 226 18.19 -2.84 2.86
C ALA A 226 16.95 -2.72 1.96
N LEU A 227 16.24 -3.82 1.69
CA LEU A 227 14.99 -3.80 0.93
C LEU A 227 13.89 -2.99 1.63
N ALA A 228 13.72 -3.16 2.95
CA ALA A 228 12.73 -2.41 3.72
C ALA A 228 13.04 -0.90 3.72
N ILE A 229 14.31 -0.52 3.88
CA ILE A 229 14.76 0.89 3.82
C ILE A 229 14.54 1.47 2.42
N ALA A 230 14.91 0.74 1.36
CA ALA A 230 14.70 1.18 -0.02
C ALA A 230 13.20 1.38 -0.32
N THR A 231 12.36 0.45 0.15
CA THR A 231 10.90 0.54 0.03
C THR A 231 10.35 1.76 0.76
N ALA A 232 10.78 2.00 2.00
CA ALA A 232 10.36 3.17 2.75
C ALA A 232 10.79 4.49 2.09
N ARG A 233 11.96 4.53 1.43
CA ARG A 233 12.40 5.67 0.63
C ARG A 233 11.53 5.88 -0.60
N LEU A 234 11.10 4.81 -1.27
CA LEU A 234 10.19 4.90 -2.42
C LEU A 234 8.80 5.41 -2.04
N CYS A 235 8.36 5.26 -0.78
CA CYS A 235 7.17 5.93 -0.26
C CYS A 235 7.33 7.46 -0.14
N HIS A 236 8.57 7.98 -0.16
CA HIS A 236 8.86 9.42 -0.17
C HIS A 236 9.08 10.00 -1.57
N GLN A 237 9.07 9.18 -2.62
CA GLN A 237 9.32 9.60 -3.99
C GLN A 237 8.02 9.73 -4.77
N THR A 238 7.07 10.44 -4.19
CA THR A 238 5.78 10.76 -4.78
C THR A 238 5.96 11.71 -5.96
N ILE A 239 5.36 11.36 -7.11
CA ILE A 239 5.57 12.11 -8.37
C ILE A 239 4.82 13.46 -8.37
N ALA A 240 3.66 13.54 -7.71
CA ALA A 240 2.73 14.67 -7.84
C ALA A 240 2.45 15.43 -6.52
N TRP A 241 3.04 15.03 -5.39
CA TRP A 241 2.71 15.57 -4.08
C TRP A 241 3.93 15.51 -3.15
N SER A 242 4.01 16.45 -2.21
CA SER A 242 5.15 16.56 -1.27
C SER A 242 5.03 15.63 -0.06
N ASP A 243 3.84 15.10 0.20
CA ASP A 243 3.62 14.22 1.34
C ASP A 243 3.98 12.77 0.98
N ARG A 244 4.18 11.95 2.00
CA ARG A 244 4.56 10.56 1.82
C ARG A 244 3.37 9.72 1.34
N SER A 245 3.59 8.88 0.33
CA SER A 245 2.63 7.86 -0.09
C SER A 245 2.58 6.65 0.84
N ARG A 246 1.38 6.12 1.07
CA ARG A 246 1.21 4.87 1.82
C ARG A 246 1.75 3.65 1.06
N TYR A 247 1.79 3.74 -0.26
CA TYR A 247 2.39 2.75 -1.16
C TYR A 247 3.70 3.28 -1.76
N PRO A 248 4.73 2.44 -1.94
CA PRO A 248 5.92 2.81 -2.71
C PRO A 248 5.55 3.27 -4.13
N ALA A 249 6.29 4.23 -4.70
CA ALA A 249 5.94 4.85 -5.97
C ALA A 249 5.60 3.87 -7.13
N PRO A 250 6.34 2.75 -7.35
CA PRO A 250 5.97 1.79 -8.40
C PRO A 250 4.63 1.09 -8.16
N LEU A 251 4.38 0.65 -6.92
CA LEU A 251 3.13 0.00 -6.54
C LEU A 251 1.96 1.00 -6.55
N HIS A 252 2.23 2.26 -6.17
CA HIS A 252 1.24 3.33 -6.27
C HIS A 252 0.82 3.57 -7.72
N ALA A 253 1.78 3.62 -8.66
CA ALA A 253 1.49 3.77 -10.09
C ALA A 253 0.64 2.60 -10.62
N ALA A 254 1.03 1.35 -10.31
CA ALA A 254 0.24 0.18 -10.68
C ALA A 254 -1.20 0.24 -10.13
N LYS A 255 -1.36 0.65 -8.86
CA LYS A 255 -2.69 0.81 -8.26
C LYS A 255 -3.50 1.92 -8.93
N GLN A 256 -2.88 3.06 -9.25
CA GLN A 256 -3.58 4.17 -9.91
C GLN A 256 -4.06 3.79 -11.31
N MET A 257 -3.30 2.96 -12.03
CA MET A 257 -3.73 2.43 -13.32
C MET A 257 -5.07 1.67 -13.22
N ASP A 258 -5.31 0.92 -12.15
CA ASP A 258 -6.59 0.26 -11.89
C ASP A 258 -7.68 1.24 -11.41
N LEU A 259 -7.37 2.11 -10.45
CA LEU A 259 -8.33 3.07 -9.87
C LEU A 259 -8.82 4.11 -10.89
N ASP A 260 -7.97 4.50 -11.83
CA ASP A 260 -8.30 5.46 -12.87
C ASP A 260 -9.04 4.85 -14.06
N HIS A 261 -9.18 3.51 -14.08
CA HIS A 261 -9.86 2.82 -15.16
C HIS A 261 -11.34 3.24 -15.24
N PRO A 262 -11.88 3.54 -16.44
CA PRO A 262 -13.25 4.02 -16.59
C PRO A 262 -14.32 3.08 -16.00
N GLU A 263 -14.13 1.77 -16.09
CA GLU A 263 -15.07 0.79 -15.53
C GLU A 263 -15.01 0.72 -14.00
N TYR A 264 -13.83 0.90 -13.39
CA TYR A 264 -13.74 0.98 -11.94
C TYR A 264 -14.42 2.24 -11.42
N ARG A 265 -14.13 3.40 -12.01
CA ARG A 265 -14.79 4.65 -11.60
C ARG A 265 -16.31 4.62 -11.74
N ARG A 266 -16.85 3.83 -12.67
CA ARG A 266 -18.31 3.64 -12.85
C ARG A 266 -18.94 2.65 -11.87
N SER A 267 -18.16 1.69 -11.38
CA SER A 267 -18.68 0.56 -10.58
C SER A 267 -18.24 0.59 -9.12
N ALA A 268 -17.26 1.44 -8.77
CA ALA A 268 -16.75 1.58 -7.42
C ALA A 268 -17.86 2.08 -6.47
N PRO A 269 -18.02 1.44 -5.29
CA PRO A 269 -18.86 2.00 -4.25
C PRO A 269 -18.35 3.38 -3.83
N PRO A 270 -19.21 4.28 -3.31
CA PRO A 270 -18.82 5.65 -2.94
C PRO A 270 -17.64 5.75 -1.97
N GLU A 271 -17.38 4.69 -1.18
CA GLU A 271 -16.29 4.61 -0.21
C GLU A 271 -14.90 4.39 -0.84
N ASP A 272 -14.84 3.88 -2.07
CA ASP A 272 -13.60 3.53 -2.78
C ASP A 272 -13.16 4.60 -3.79
N LEU A 273 -14.00 5.62 -4.04
CA LEU A 273 -13.63 6.76 -4.87
C LEU A 273 -12.67 7.67 -4.08
N PRO A 274 -11.54 8.12 -4.68
CA PRO A 274 -10.76 9.19 -4.08
C PRO A 274 -11.68 10.40 -3.93
N GLN A 275 -11.91 10.84 -2.69
CA GLN A 275 -12.65 12.08 -2.44
C GLN A 275 -11.88 13.21 -3.13
N SER A 276 -12.39 13.65 -4.28
CA SER A 276 -11.93 14.87 -4.92
C SER A 276 -12.25 16.02 -3.97
N GLU A 277 -11.21 16.66 -3.43
CA GLU A 277 -11.32 17.98 -2.83
C GLU A 277 -11.58 18.99 -3.96
N GLU A 278 -12.84 19.27 -4.28
CA GLU A 278 -13.32 20.42 -5.08
C GLU A 278 -14.83 20.57 -4.79
N GLU A 279 -15.18 21.39 -3.80
CA GLU A 279 -15.80 22.74 -3.95
C GLU A 279 -17.27 22.71 -4.38
N GLU A 280 -18.17 22.95 -3.41
CA GLU A 280 -19.37 23.74 -3.67
C GLU A 280 -19.51 24.76 -2.53
N PHE A 281 -19.12 26.00 -2.84
CA PHE A 281 -19.64 27.17 -2.17
C PHE A 281 -21.13 27.24 -2.51
N GLU A 282 -22.00 27.01 -1.52
CA GLU A 282 -23.33 27.59 -1.54
C GLU A 282 -23.41 28.56 -0.35
N ASP A 283 -23.36 29.85 -0.70
CA ASP A 283 -23.78 30.94 0.15
C ASP A 283 -25.30 30.84 0.36
N GLU A 284 -25.73 30.64 1.60
CA GLU A 284 -27.00 31.17 2.14
C GLU A 284 -26.79 31.68 3.57
#